data_AF-A0A660ZK98-F1
#
_entry.id   AF-A0A660ZK98-F1
#
_cell.length_a   1.000
_cell.length_b   1.000
_cell.length_c   1.000
_cell.angle_alpha   90.00
_cell.angle_beta   90.00
_cell.angle_gamma   90.00
#
_symmetry.space_group_name_H-M   'P 1'
#
loop_
_entity.id
_entity.type
_entity.pdbx_description
1 polymer ?
#
loop_
_entity_poly.entity_id
_entity_poly.type
_entity_poly.pdbx_seq_one_letter_code
_entity_poly.pdbx_strand_id
1 'polypeptide(L)'
;MKRRSFYMVLAIAVTATALFSQDMADYCSVPPFVGNLVPPNVLIILDNSGSMLWAAYDNDDSPSNIASGYDSTRLYYGIFDPEKRYNYVGTHSD
;
A
#
# COMPACT_ATOMS: atom_id res chain seq x y z
N MET A 1 -20.01 45.44 15.10
CA MET A 1 -19.20 44.40 15.77
C MET A 1 -19.84 43.01 15.68
N LYS A 2 -21.15 42.84 15.94
CA LYS A 2 -21.85 41.53 15.97
C LYS A 2 -21.79 40.71 14.66
N ARG A 3 -21.86 41.35 13.49
CA ARG A 3 -21.80 40.68 12.17
C ARG A 3 -20.41 40.09 11.85
N ARG A 4 -19.33 40.79 12.25
CA ARG A 4 -17.95 40.34 12.01
C ARG A 4 -17.58 39.20 12.97
N SER A 5 -18.04 39.26 14.22
CA SER A 5 -17.93 38.14 15.17
C SER A 5 -18.71 36.91 14.72
N PHE A 6 -19.87 37.07 14.08
CA PHE A 6 -20.65 35.93 13.55
C PHE A 6 -19.89 35.19 12.43
N TYR A 7 -19.30 35.91 11.48
CA TYR A 7 -18.49 35.29 10.42
C TYR A 7 -17.22 34.62 10.97
N MET A 8 -16.63 35.17 12.03
CA MET A 8 -15.47 34.55 12.68
C MET A 8 -15.83 33.24 13.39
N VAL A 9 -16.96 33.21 14.10
CA VAL A 9 -17.47 31.99 14.76
C VAL A 9 -17.89 30.94 13.73
N LEU A 10 -18.51 31.35 12.63
CA LEU A 10 -18.87 30.46 11.52
C LEU A 10 -17.61 29.88 10.84
N ALA A 11 -16.55 30.67 10.64
CA ALA A 11 -15.29 30.21 10.09
C ALA A 11 -14.59 29.18 11.00
N ILE A 12 -14.61 29.40 12.32
CA ILE A 12 -14.04 28.46 13.31
C ILE A 12 -14.84 27.14 13.36
N ALA A 13 -16.17 27.21 13.27
CA ALA A 13 -17.02 26.02 13.26
C ALA A 13 -16.87 25.17 11.98
N VAL A 14 -16.58 25.79 10.83
CA VAL A 14 -16.36 25.08 9.56
C VAL A 14 -14.97 24.41 9.51
N THR A 15 -13.98 24.92 10.25
CA THR A 15 -12.63 24.31 10.32
C THR A 15 -12.49 23.19 11.34
N ALA A 16 -13.50 22.93 12.18
CA ALA A 16 -13.47 21.89 13.20
C ALA A 16 -13.90 20.50 12.68
N THR A 17 -13.58 20.17 11.42
CA THR A 17 -13.72 18.79 10.96
C THR A 17 -12.70 17.95 11.72
N ALA A 18 -13.20 16.95 12.45
CA ALA A 18 -12.39 16.03 13.23
C ALA A 18 -11.28 15.43 12.36
N LEU A 19 -10.04 15.79 12.67
CA LEU A 19 -8.86 15.12 12.14
C LEU A 19 -8.77 13.76 12.83
N PHE A 20 -9.44 12.76 12.28
CA PHE A 20 -9.20 11.38 12.69
C PHE A 20 -7.82 10.98 12.15
N SER A 21 -6.89 10.66 13.05
CA SER A 21 -5.69 9.92 12.65
C SER A 21 -6.14 8.55 12.17
N GLN A 22 -5.62 8.12 11.02
CA GLN A 22 -5.72 6.72 10.64
C GLN A 22 -4.98 5.90 11.72
N ASP A 23 -5.65 4.89 12.27
CA ASP A 23 -5.03 3.93 13.18
C ASP A 23 -4.49 2.76 12.35
N MET A 24 -3.31 2.27 12.71
CA MET A 24 -2.68 1.13 12.03
C MET A 24 -3.11 -0.22 12.64
N ALA A 25 -4.24 -0.26 13.35
CA ALA A 25 -4.74 -1.43 14.05
C ALA A 25 -4.80 -2.68 13.14
N ASP A 26 -5.22 -2.55 11.89
CA ASP A 26 -5.36 -3.66 10.95
C ASP A 26 -4.03 -4.21 10.41
N TYR A 27 -2.93 -3.45 10.53
CA TYR A 27 -1.60 -3.90 10.10
C TYR A 27 -0.84 -4.66 11.19
N CYS A 28 -1.39 -4.72 12.41
CA CYS A 28 -0.72 -5.33 13.55
C CYS A 28 -1.07 -6.82 13.66
N SER A 29 -0.45 -7.65 12.81
CA SER A 29 -0.51 -9.11 12.95
C SER A 29 0.56 -9.58 13.92
N VAL A 30 0.22 -9.67 15.21
CA VAL A 30 1.13 -10.23 16.25
C VAL A 30 0.94 -11.75 16.30
N PRO A 31 1.96 -12.55 15.96
CA PRO A 31 1.86 -14.01 16.06
C PRO A 31 1.63 -14.44 17.52
N PRO A 32 0.84 -15.50 17.78
CA PRO A 32 0.47 -15.94 19.13
C PRO A 32 1.64 -16.48 19.99
N PHE A 33 2.88 -16.46 19.48
CA PHE A 33 4.07 -17.04 20.13
C PHE A 33 5.13 -16.00 20.55
N VAL A 34 4.88 -14.70 20.43
CA VAL A 34 5.87 -13.67 20.83
C VAL A 34 5.88 -13.51 22.36
N GLY A 35 6.41 -14.53 23.05
CA GLY A 35 6.42 -14.64 24.50
C GLY A 35 7.45 -13.74 25.22
N ASN A 36 8.31 -13.02 24.49
CA ASN A 36 9.17 -11.94 25.00
C ASN A 36 9.67 -11.11 23.80
N LEU A 37 9.38 -9.80 23.79
CA LEU A 37 9.81 -8.86 22.75
C LEU A 37 11.29 -8.51 22.92
N VAL A 38 12.17 -9.37 22.39
CA VAL A 38 13.55 -8.96 22.11
C VAL A 38 13.51 -7.99 20.92
N PRO A 39 14.16 -6.80 20.99
CA PRO A 39 14.24 -5.89 19.86
C PRO A 39 14.85 -6.61 18.65
N PRO A 40 14.14 -6.66 17.51
CA PRO A 40 14.64 -7.38 16.35
C PRO A 40 15.80 -6.60 15.72
N ASN A 41 16.89 -7.28 15.37
CA ASN A 41 17.98 -6.70 14.58
C ASN A 41 17.80 -7.12 13.12
N VAL A 42 17.01 -6.35 12.36
CA VAL A 42 16.69 -6.64 10.96
C VAL A 42 17.40 -5.64 10.07
N LEU A 43 18.17 -6.15 9.10
CA LEU A 43 18.71 -5.38 7.99
C LEU A 43 17.92 -5.74 6.73
N ILE A 44 17.30 -4.75 6.11
CA ILE A 44 16.62 -4.90 4.82
C ILE A 44 17.53 -4.32 3.74
N ILE A 45 17.86 -5.12 2.74
CA ILE A 45 18.61 -4.69 1.57
C ILE A 45 17.65 -4.74 0.39
N LEU A 46 17.42 -3.59 -0.24
CA LEU A 46 16.53 -3.47 -1.40
C LEU A 46 17.37 -3.31 -2.66
N ASP A 47 17.10 -4.12 -3.67
CA ASP A 47 17.57 -3.85 -5.02
C ASP A 47 16.82 -2.65 -5.60
N ASN A 48 17.54 -1.71 -6.20
CA ASN A 48 17.00 -0.52 -6.89
C ASN A 48 17.55 -0.41 -8.32
N SER A 49 17.88 -1.55 -8.93
CA SER A 49 18.23 -1.64 -10.34
C SER A 49 17.02 -1.30 -11.22
N GLY A 50 17.28 -0.89 -12.47
CA GLY A 50 16.20 -0.52 -13.41
C GLY A 50 15.18 -1.63 -13.71
N SER A 51 15.56 -2.90 -13.48
CA SER A 51 14.66 -4.05 -13.65
C SER A 51 13.53 -4.07 -12.62
N MET A 52 13.74 -3.45 -11.45
CA MET A 52 12.71 -3.37 -10.40
C MET A 52 11.59 -2.37 -10.72
N LEU A 53 11.73 -1.55 -11.77
CA LEU A 53 10.67 -0.66 -12.24
C LEU A 53 9.65 -1.38 -13.15
N TRP A 54 9.94 -2.59 -13.61
CA TRP A 54 9.10 -3.25 -14.61
C TRP A 54 7.81 -3.76 -13.96
N ALA A 55 6.69 -3.58 -14.64
CA ALA A 55 5.41 -4.06 -14.15
C ALA A 55 5.39 -5.60 -14.09
N ALA A 56 4.70 -6.13 -13.08
CA ALA A 56 4.33 -7.55 -13.10
C ALA A 56 3.46 -7.83 -14.34
N TYR A 57 3.75 -8.92 -15.04
CA TYR A 57 3.09 -9.28 -16.30
C TYR A 57 3.31 -8.29 -17.44
N ASP A 58 4.51 -7.71 -17.52
CA ASP A 58 4.99 -7.00 -18.71
C ASP A 58 5.42 -8.00 -19.79
N ASN A 59 4.86 -7.86 -20.99
CA ASN A 59 5.15 -8.72 -22.14
C ASN A 59 6.04 -8.04 -23.17
N ASP A 60 6.37 -6.78 -22.95
CA ASP A 60 7.18 -6.01 -23.87
C ASP A 60 8.65 -6.39 -23.68
N ASP A 61 9.40 -6.43 -24.78
CA ASP A 61 10.85 -6.65 -24.71
C ASP A 61 11.60 -5.38 -24.25
N SER A 62 10.86 -4.31 -23.94
CA SER A 62 11.35 -3.05 -23.40
C SER A 62 10.63 -2.72 -22.09
N PRO A 63 11.33 -2.18 -21.09
CA PRO A 63 10.76 -1.82 -19.79
C PRO A 63 9.46 -1.02 -19.91
N SER A 64 8.34 -1.58 -19.44
CA SER A 64 7.10 -0.84 -19.24
C SER A 64 6.71 -0.82 -17.77
N ASN A 65 6.29 0.34 -17.29
CA ASN A 65 5.71 0.48 -15.95
C ASN A 65 4.21 0.08 -15.95
N ILE A 66 3.69 -0.40 -17.07
CA ILE A 66 2.29 -0.78 -17.27
C ILE A 66 2.26 -2.26 -17.64
N ALA A 67 1.48 -3.04 -16.88
CA ALA A 67 1.29 -4.46 -17.18
C ALA A 67 0.54 -4.65 -18.50
N SER A 68 1.11 -5.41 -19.43
CA SER A 68 0.48 -5.78 -20.70
C SER A 68 -0.56 -6.90 -20.53
N GLY A 69 -0.53 -7.58 -19.38
CA GLY A 69 -1.44 -8.67 -19.02
C GLY A 69 -0.74 -10.03 -19.02
N TYR A 70 -1.40 -11.04 -18.48
CA TYR A 70 -0.82 -12.38 -18.39
C TYR A 70 -0.92 -13.13 -19.73
N ASP A 71 0.21 -13.66 -20.17
CA ASP A 71 0.43 -14.51 -21.33
C ASP A 71 0.95 -15.87 -20.84
N SER A 72 0.18 -16.93 -21.07
CA SER A 72 0.52 -18.29 -20.64
C SER A 72 1.70 -18.91 -21.39
N THR A 73 2.21 -18.25 -22.44
CA THR A 73 3.39 -18.70 -23.18
C THR A 73 4.69 -18.13 -22.65
N ARG A 74 4.63 -17.21 -21.67
CA ARG A 74 5.78 -16.54 -21.06
C ARG A 74 5.96 -16.97 -19.61
N LEU A 75 7.21 -16.91 -19.14
CA LEU A 75 7.57 -17.12 -17.74
C LEU A 75 7.85 -15.77 -17.09
N TYR A 76 7.12 -15.46 -16.01
CA TYR A 76 7.26 -14.19 -15.29
C TYR A 76 8.16 -14.33 -14.06
N TYR A 77 9.29 -13.63 -14.07
CA TYR A 77 10.23 -13.61 -12.95
C TYR A 77 9.71 -12.75 -11.79
N GLY A 78 10.08 -13.09 -10.55
CA GLY A 78 9.74 -12.31 -9.35
C GLY A 78 8.34 -12.56 -8.78
N ILE A 79 7.54 -13.43 -9.39
CA ILE A 79 6.23 -13.87 -8.89
C ILE A 79 6.38 -15.23 -8.17
N PHE A 80 5.50 -15.54 -7.22
CA PHE A 80 5.53 -16.80 -6.46
C PHE A 80 5.47 -18.05 -7.38
N ASP A 81 4.60 -18.00 -8.39
CA ASP A 81 4.52 -19.02 -9.45
C ASP A 81 4.64 -18.28 -10.79
N PRO A 82 5.71 -18.51 -11.58
CA PRO A 82 5.99 -17.77 -12.81
C PRO A 82 5.00 -18.07 -13.93
N GLU A 83 4.21 -19.14 -13.80
CA GLU A 83 3.21 -19.58 -14.77
C GLU A 83 1.79 -19.14 -14.39
N LYS A 84 1.60 -18.33 -13.34
CA LYS A 84 0.26 -17.92 -12.88
C LYS A 84 0.11 -16.41 -12.72
N ARG A 85 -1.13 -15.95 -12.93
CA ARG A 85 -1.56 -14.60 -12.57
C ARG A 85 -2.31 -14.62 -11.24
N TYR A 86 -1.89 -13.75 -10.34
CA TYR A 86 -2.56 -13.50 -9.07
C TYR A 86 -3.53 -12.35 -9.23
N ASN A 87 -4.78 -12.58 -8.84
CA ASN A 87 -5.76 -11.52 -8.67
C ASN A 87 -5.95 -11.30 -7.18
N TYR A 88 -6.03 -10.03 -6.79
CA TYR A 88 -6.46 -9.71 -5.44
C TYR A 88 -7.92 -10.13 -5.29
N VAL A 89 -8.18 -11.07 -4.38
CA VAL A 89 -9.54 -11.52 -4.03
C VAL A 89 -9.83 -11.03 -2.62
N GLY A 90 -10.24 -9.76 -2.52
CA GLY A 90 -10.67 -9.16 -1.27
C GLY A 90 -12.15 -8.80 -1.32
N THR A 91 -12.96 -9.45 -0.49
CA THR A 91 -14.14 -8.79 0.10
C THR A 91 -13.68 -8.21 1.42
N HIS A 92 -13.20 -6.98 1.42
CA HIS A 92 -13.10 -6.24 2.68
C HIS A 92 -14.52 -5.78 3.01
N SER A 93 -15.19 -6.49 3.91
CA SER A 93 -16.41 -6.00 4.54
C SER A 93 -15.98 -5.15 5.73
N ASP A 94 -16.13 -3.83 5.58
CA ASP A 94 -15.99 -2.84 6.65
C ASP A 94 -16.89 -3.17 7.85
#